data_AF-A0A1I6VNK5-F1
#
_entry.id   AF-A0A1I6VNK5-F1
#
_cell.length_a   1.000
_cell.length_b   1.000
_cell.length_c   1.000
_cell.angle_alpha   90.00
_cell.angle_beta   90.00
_cell.angle_gamma   90.00
#
_symmetry.space_group_name_H-M   'P 1'
#
loop_
_entity.id
_entity.type
_entity.pdbx_description
1 polymer ?
#
loop_
_entity_poly.entity_id
_entity_poly.type
_entity_poly.pdbx_seq_one_letter_code
_entity_poly.pdbx_strand_id
1 'polypeptide(L)'
;MGDASSAADWAAIVTDAYCADAKPPLTQELAGRVRDALAQAVASPAGDAPGSLLDRLNDALDAFETELRSVVGPRVTSLDEATGAATMKPRSEAGQPLRAFGGQ
;
A
#
# COMPACT_ATOMS: atom_id res chain seq x y z
N MET A 1 5.53 -20.76 18.71
CA MET A 1 4.59 -19.65 18.88
C MET A 1 5.29 -18.41 18.36
N GLY A 2 5.18 -18.11 17.07
CA GLY A 2 5.97 -17.06 16.44
C GLY A 2 5.92 -17.19 14.93
N ASP A 3 4.80 -16.79 14.35
CA ASP A 3 4.63 -16.70 12.89
C ASP A 3 3.53 -15.67 12.56
N ALA A 4 2.54 -15.52 13.45
CA ALA A 4 1.51 -14.48 13.34
C ALA A 4 2.00 -13.04 13.62
N SER A 5 3.07 -12.86 14.40
CA SER A 5 3.54 -11.50 14.76
C SER A 5 4.16 -10.81 13.54
N SER A 6 5.11 -11.46 12.86
CA SER A 6 5.81 -10.87 11.71
C SER A 6 4.88 -10.49 10.56
N ALA A 7 3.79 -11.26 10.34
CA ALA A 7 2.81 -10.94 9.32
C ALA A 7 1.95 -9.72 9.69
N ALA A 8 1.52 -9.62 10.95
CA ALA A 8 0.76 -8.48 11.47
C ALA A 8 1.60 -7.20 11.52
N ASP A 9 2.90 -7.33 11.81
CA ASP A 9 3.85 -6.23 11.80
C ASP A 9 3.94 -5.60 10.40
N TRP A 10 4.12 -6.40 9.34
CA TRP A 10 4.25 -5.87 7.97
C TRP A 10 3.00 -5.14 7.48
N ALA A 11 1.81 -5.69 7.73
CA ALA A 11 0.56 -5.03 7.34
C ALA A 11 0.41 -3.66 8.01
N ALA A 12 0.76 -3.54 9.30
CA ALA A 12 0.71 -2.29 10.03
C ALA A 12 1.76 -1.28 9.52
N ILE A 13 3.01 -1.71 9.33
CA ILE A 13 4.12 -0.89 8.81
C ILE A 13 3.77 -0.32 7.44
N VAL A 14 3.29 -1.17 6.52
CA VAL A 14 2.92 -0.76 5.16
C VAL A 14 1.71 0.16 5.17
N THR A 15 0.72 -0.08 6.03
CA THR A 15 -0.45 0.81 6.16
C THR A 15 -0.05 2.20 6.63
N ASP A 16 0.83 2.30 7.64
CA ASP A 16 1.28 3.58 8.18
C ASP A 16 2.06 4.37 7.12
N ALA A 17 3.03 3.72 6.46
CA ALA A 17 3.78 4.32 5.35
C ALA A 17 2.86 4.73 4.18
N TYR A 18 1.84 3.93 3.86
CA TYR A 18 0.88 4.25 2.81
C TYR A 18 0.04 5.47 3.19
N CYS A 19 -0.46 5.54 4.43
CA CYS A 19 -1.24 6.69 4.91
C CYS A 19 -0.41 7.97 5.00
N ALA A 20 0.88 7.88 5.32
CA ALA A 20 1.78 9.02 5.38
C ALA A 20 2.02 9.65 3.99
N ASP A 21 2.14 8.83 2.94
CA ASP A 21 2.39 9.29 1.56
C ASP A 21 1.11 9.45 0.70
N ALA A 22 -0.02 8.85 1.09
CA ALA A 22 -1.27 8.93 0.35
C ALA A 22 -1.82 10.37 0.25
N LYS A 23 -2.18 10.78 -0.97
CA LYS A 23 -2.79 12.08 -1.25
C LYS A 23 -4.05 11.89 -2.10
N PRO A 24 -5.25 12.26 -1.61
CA PRO A 24 -5.56 12.84 -0.29
C PRO A 24 -5.35 11.87 0.88
N PRO A 25 -5.23 12.37 2.13
CA PRO A 25 -5.06 11.52 3.32
C PRO A 25 -6.29 10.63 3.52
N LEU A 26 -6.04 9.36 3.84
CA LEU A 26 -7.10 8.38 4.09
C LEU A 26 -7.76 8.63 5.44
N THR A 27 -9.05 8.34 5.53
CA THR A 27 -9.75 8.33 6.82
C THR A 27 -9.31 7.11 7.64
N GLN A 28 -9.50 7.16 8.96
CA GLN A 28 -9.17 6.02 9.84
C GLN A 28 -9.91 4.73 9.45
N GLU A 29 -11.13 4.85 8.92
CA GLU A 29 -11.91 3.70 8.43
C GLU A 29 -11.25 3.07 7.20
N LEU A 30 -10.81 3.88 6.25
CA LEU A 30 -10.09 3.43 5.06
C LEU A 30 -8.72 2.83 5.42
N ALA A 31 -7.99 3.45 6.35
CA ALA A 31 -6.73 2.91 6.85
C ALA A 31 -6.91 1.54 7.52
N GLY A 32 -8.00 1.34 8.27
CA GLY A 32 -8.35 0.04 8.85
C GLY A 32 -8.61 -1.03 7.78
N ARG A 33 -9.31 -0.67 6.70
CA ARG A 33 -9.57 -1.57 5.56
C ARG A 33 -8.30 -1.96 4.81
N VAL A 34 -7.42 -0.99 4.54
CA VAL A 34 -6.10 -1.25 3.93
C VAL A 34 -5.30 -2.22 4.79
N ARG A 35 -5.25 -2.00 6.10
CA ARG A 35 -4.53 -2.87 7.04
C ARG A 35 -5.05 -4.30 6.99
N ASP A 36 -6.36 -4.49 6.98
CA ASP A 36 -6.97 -5.82 6.94
C ASP A 36 -6.67 -6.55 5.61
N ALA A 37 -6.79 -5.84 4.48
CA ALA A 37 -6.45 -6.38 3.16
C ALA A 37 -4.96 -6.78 3.09
N LEU A 38 -4.06 -5.95 3.61
CA LEU A 38 -2.64 -6.25 3.67
C LEU A 38 -2.37 -7.44 4.60
N ALA A 39 -3.01 -7.50 5.77
CA ALA A 39 -2.84 -8.62 6.70
C ALA A 39 -3.26 -9.96 6.07
N GLN A 40 -4.35 -9.97 5.30
CA GLN A 40 -4.76 -11.14 4.53
C GLN A 40 -3.73 -11.50 3.45
N ALA A 41 -3.19 -10.52 2.73
CA ALA A 41 -2.17 -10.74 1.71
C ALA A 41 -0.85 -11.31 2.27
N VAL A 42 -0.44 -10.88 3.48
CA VAL A 42 0.75 -11.41 4.16
C VAL A 42 0.48 -12.80 4.76
N ALA A 43 -0.72 -13.03 5.31
CA ALA A 43 -1.11 -14.33 5.85
C ALA A 43 -1.34 -15.40 4.76
N SER A 44 -1.55 -14.97 3.51
CA SER A 44 -1.80 -15.89 2.40
C SER A 44 -0.52 -16.67 2.04
N PRO A 45 -0.55 -18.01 2.06
CA PRO A 45 0.62 -18.83 1.82
C PRO A 45 1.14 -18.65 0.40
N ALA A 46 2.47 -18.71 0.23
CA ALA A 46 3.14 -18.44 -1.04
C ALA A 46 2.78 -19.38 -2.21
N GLY A 47 1.99 -20.41 -1.96
CA GLY A 47 1.48 -21.32 -2.98
C GLY A 47 0.23 -20.82 -3.71
N ASP A 48 -0.50 -19.85 -3.16
CA ASP A 48 -1.78 -19.39 -3.75
C ASP A 48 -1.62 -18.15 -4.63
N ALA A 49 -0.60 -17.33 -4.37
CA ALA A 49 -0.29 -16.13 -5.15
C ALA A 49 1.13 -16.19 -5.73
N PRO A 50 1.30 -16.24 -7.07
CA PRO A 50 2.62 -16.23 -7.70
C PRO A 50 3.28 -14.86 -7.52
N GLY A 51 4.29 -14.75 -6.66
CA GLY A 51 5.02 -13.50 -6.45
C GLY A 51 5.70 -13.38 -5.10
N SER A 52 6.65 -12.45 -5.00
CA SER A 52 7.28 -12.05 -3.73
C SER A 52 6.26 -11.40 -2.79
N LEU A 53 6.52 -11.36 -1.48
CA LEU A 53 5.68 -10.66 -0.49
C LEU A 53 5.34 -9.22 -0.94
N LEU A 54 6.32 -8.53 -1.53
CA LEU A 54 6.20 -7.18 -2.07
C LEU A 54 5.18 -7.08 -3.20
N ASP A 55 5.05 -8.12 -4.03
CA ASP A 55 4.06 -8.18 -5.11
C ASP A 55 2.65 -8.32 -4.53
N ARG A 56 2.46 -9.22 -3.55
CA ARG A 56 1.17 -9.41 -2.85
C ARG A 56 0.69 -8.16 -2.13
N LEU A 57 1.61 -7.44 -1.48
CA LEU A 57 1.28 -6.16 -0.83
C LEU A 57 0.83 -5.11 -1.85
N ASN A 58 1.52 -5.02 -2.99
CA ASN A 58 1.13 -4.07 -4.04
C ASN A 58 -0.17 -4.48 -4.74
N ASP A 59 -0.44 -5.78 -4.93
CA ASP A 59 -1.69 -6.30 -5.47
C ASP A 59 -2.88 -5.97 -4.55
N ALA A 60 -2.72 -6.16 -3.23
CA ALA A 60 -3.72 -5.78 -2.24
C ALA A 60 -4.00 -4.26 -2.24
N LEU A 61 -2.96 -3.42 -2.40
CA LEU A 61 -3.14 -1.98 -2.56
C LEU A 61 -3.88 -1.64 -3.86
N ASP A 62 -3.56 -2.31 -4.98
CA ASP A 62 -4.20 -2.07 -6.27
C ASP A 62 -5.68 -2.50 -6.28
N ALA A 63 -6.01 -3.64 -5.65
CA ALA A 63 -7.37 -4.08 -5.43
C ALA A 63 -8.16 -3.06 -4.61
N PHE A 64 -7.60 -2.59 -3.49
CA PHE A 64 -8.23 -1.56 -2.65
C PHE A 64 -8.46 -0.25 -3.40
N GLU A 65 -7.48 0.20 -4.19
CA GLU A 65 -7.59 1.41 -5.02
C GLU A 65 -8.64 1.26 -6.12
N THR A 66 -8.72 0.08 -6.74
CA THR A 66 -9.75 -0.28 -7.72
C THR A 66 -11.15 -0.22 -7.10
N GLU A 67 -11.31 -0.72 -5.87
CA GLU A 67 -12.57 -0.63 -5.13
C GLU A 67 -12.95 0.82 -4.81
N LEU A 68 -11.98 1.65 -4.43
CA LEU A 68 -12.21 3.07 -4.14
C LEU A 68 -12.44 3.93 -5.37
N ARG A 69 -12.02 3.49 -6.57
CA ARG A 69 -12.13 4.22 -7.85
C ARG A 69 -11.61 5.66 -7.83
N SER A 70 -10.76 6.03 -6.86
CA SER A 70 -10.58 7.44 -6.55
C SER A 70 -9.18 7.87 -6.13
N VAL A 71 -8.22 6.97 -5.90
CA VAL A 71 -6.85 7.36 -5.49
C VAL A 71 -5.83 6.39 -6.06
N VAL A 72 -4.78 6.92 -6.69
CA VAL A 72 -3.56 6.17 -7.00
C VAL A 72 -2.56 6.49 -5.90
N GLY A 73 -2.39 5.57 -4.95
CA GLY A 73 -1.50 5.73 -3.83
C GLY A 73 -0.06 5.33 -4.14
N PRO A 74 0.85 5.50 -3.17
CA PRO A 74 2.22 5.02 -3.29
C PRO A 74 2.28 3.49 -3.42
N ARG A 75 3.39 2.98 -3.95
CA ARG A 75 3.67 1.55 -4.06
C ARG A 75 4.88 1.17 -3.22
N VAL A 76 4.83 -0.02 -2.62
CA VAL A 76 5.95 -0.57 -1.85
C VAL A 76 7.07 -0.91 -2.83
N THR A 77 8.27 -0.39 -2.57
CA THR A 77 9.46 -0.64 -3.41
C THR A 77 10.53 -1.47 -2.70
N SER A 78 10.56 -1.43 -1.37
CA SER A 78 11.43 -2.28 -0.55
C SER A 78 10.84 -2.46 0.84
N LEU A 79 11.11 -3.61 1.44
CA LEU A 79 10.81 -3.92 2.83
C LEU A 79 12.15 -4.18 3.53
N ASP A 80 12.39 -3.50 4.64
CA ASP A 80 13.62 -3.66 5.42
C ASP A 80 13.30 -4.44 6.69
N GLU A 81 13.59 -5.75 6.67
CA GLU A 81 13.26 -6.66 7.78
C GLU A 81 14.12 -6.39 9.02
N ALA A 82 15.28 -5.74 8.87
CA ALA A 82 16.18 -5.42 9.96
C ALA A 82 15.67 -4.24 10.81
N THR A 83 15.01 -3.27 10.18
CA THR A 83 14.47 -2.08 10.82
C THR A 83 12.95 -2.11 10.99
N GLY A 84 12.25 -3.02 10.30
CA GLY A 84 10.79 -3.04 10.27
C GLY A 84 10.21 -1.83 9.54
N ALA A 85 10.84 -1.42 8.43
CA ALA A 85 10.41 -0.27 7.65
C ALA A 85 10.00 -0.66 6.22
N ALA A 86 8.97 -0.02 5.69
CA ALA A 86 8.56 -0.15 4.30
C ALA A 86 8.88 1.13 3.53
N THR A 87 9.66 1.01 2.45
CA THR A 87 9.94 2.13 1.56
C THR A 87 8.86 2.22 0.51
N MET A 88 8.10 3.30 0.58
CA MET A 88 7.06 3.66 -0.37
C MET A 88 7.62 4.59 -1.44
N LYS A 89 7.20 4.40 -2.69
CA LYS A 89 7.46 5.36 -3.76
C LYS A 89 6.13 5.88 -4.29
N PRO A 90 5.92 7.21 -4.30
CA PRO A 90 4.76 7.78 -4.96
C PRO A 90 4.81 7.42 -6.44
N ARG A 91 3.67 7.02 -7.00
CA ARG A 91 3.52 6.90 -8.45
C ARG A 91 3.58 8.34 -8.97
N SER A 92 4.72 8.75 -9.53
CA SER A 92 4.94 10.13 -9.98
C SER A 92 3.71 10.67 -10.70
N GLU A 93 3.22 11.84 -10.30
CA GLU A 93 2.18 12.63 -10.98
C GLU A 93 2.62 13.11 -12.40
N ALA A 94 3.63 12.47 -12.98
CA ALA A 94 4.37 12.90 -14.16
C ALA A 94 3.66 12.60 -15.48
N GLY A 95 2.34 12.83 -15.54
CA GLY A 95 1.56 12.57 -16.75
C GLY A 95 0.40 13.52 -17.01
N GLN A 96 -0.16 14.17 -15.99
CA GLN A 96 -1.20 15.16 -16.25
C GLN A 96 -0.55 16.54 -16.18
N PRO A 97 -0.28 17.23 -17.31
CA PRO A 97 -0.05 18.66 -17.22
C PRO A 97 -1.25 19.22 -16.48
N LEU A 98 -1.01 19.89 -15.35
CA LEU A 98 -1.96 20.82 -14.77
C LEU A 98 -2.31 21.75 -15.94
N ARG A 99 -3.46 21.53 -16.58
CA ARG A 99 -3.98 22.49 -17.54
C ARG A 99 -4.07 23.76 -16.70
N ALA A 100 -3.19 24.72 -16.97
CA ALA A 100 -3.31 26.05 -16.44
C ALA A 100 -4.67 26.56 -16.91
N PHE A 101 -5.67 26.50 -16.05
CA PHE A 101 -6.89 27.26 -16.22
C PHE A 101 -6.49 28.72 -16.08
N GLY A 102 -6.14 29.37 -17.20
CA GLY A 102 -5.78 30.78 -17.18
C GLY A 102 -5.19 31.26 -18.49
N GLY A 103 -6.04 31.83 -19.34
CA GLY A 103 -5.62 32.58 -20.53
C GLY A 103 -6.76 32.68 -21.52
N GLN A 104 -7.64 33.65 -21.27
CA GLN A 104 -8.78 34.01 -22.13
C GLN A 104 -8.29 34.83 -23.32
#